data_AF-A0AB37DD79-F1
#
_entry.id   AF-A0AB37DD79-F1
#
_cell.length_a   1.000
_cell.length_b   1.000
_cell.length_c   1.000
_cell.angle_alpha   90.00
_cell.angle_beta   90.00
_cell.angle_gamma   90.00
#
_symmetry.space_group_name_H-M   'P 1'
#
loop_
_entity.id
_entity.type
_entity.pdbx_description
1 polymer ?
#
loop_
_entity_poly.entity_id
_entity_poly.type
_entity_poly.pdbx_seq_one_letter_code
_entity_poly.pdbx_strand_id
1 'polypeptide(L)'
;MSIITLILAGIVALEHLYIMYLETFATHSDMTSRVFNMSKEELQRDSVTNLFKNQGIYNGLIAVFLLYGIFTSSQLLVTVFVLNVFFAAIYGAMTANKKIILTQGGPAILTLLSLIISLF
;
A
#
# COMPACT_ATOMS: atom_id res chain seq x y z
N MET A 1 13.79 -3.07 -15.84
CA MET A 1 12.66 -3.76 -15.18
C MET A 1 11.91 -4.60 -16.21
N SER A 2 11.46 -5.81 -15.83
CA SER A 2 10.67 -6.67 -16.74
C SER A 2 9.21 -6.23 -16.81
N ILE A 3 8.46 -6.67 -17.84
CA ILE A 3 7.02 -6.43 -17.91
C ILE A 3 6.28 -6.97 -16.69
N ILE A 4 6.72 -8.11 -16.15
CA ILE A 4 6.18 -8.70 -14.92
C ILE A 4 6.39 -7.75 -13.74
N THR A 5 7.59 -7.18 -13.61
CA THR A 5 7.90 -6.19 -12.57
C THR A 5 7.02 -4.96 -12.67
N LEU A 6 6.79 -4.45 -13.90
CA LEU A 6 5.94 -3.28 -14.12
C LEU A 6 4.49 -3.55 -13.72
N ILE A 7 3.96 -4.72 -14.06
CA ILE A 7 2.60 -5.13 -13.68
C ILE A 7 2.48 -5.24 -12.16
N LEU A 8 3.42 -5.95 -11.51
CA LEU A 8 3.38 -6.16 -10.05
C LEU A 8 3.55 -4.84 -9.28
N ALA A 9 4.49 -3.98 -9.67
CA ALA A 9 4.65 -2.65 -9.07
C ALA A 9 3.43 -1.76 -9.32
N GLY A 10 2.79 -1.88 -10.49
CA GLY A 10 1.53 -1.21 -10.79
C GLY A 10 0.39 -1.65 -9.86
N ILE A 11 0.30 -2.96 -9.56
CA ILE A 11 -0.67 -3.50 -8.60
C ILE A 11 -0.43 -2.91 -7.21
N VAL A 12 0.83 -2.86 -6.73
CA VAL A 12 1.17 -2.24 -5.44
C VAL A 12 0.73 -0.77 -5.40
N ALA A 13 0.97 -0.02 -6.47
CA ALA A 13 0.54 1.38 -6.54
C ALA A 13 -0.99 1.53 -6.50
N LEU A 14 -1.72 0.71 -7.26
CA LEU A 14 -3.20 0.73 -7.28
C LEU A 14 -3.79 0.35 -5.92
N GLU A 15 -3.19 -0.62 -5.23
CA GLU A 15 -3.58 -0.99 -3.87
C GLU A 15 -3.46 0.21 -2.92
N HIS A 16 -2.36 0.95 -2.98
CA HIS A 16 -2.14 2.10 -2.10
C HIS A 16 -3.05 3.29 -2.44
N LEU A 17 -3.41 3.47 -3.71
CA LEU A 17 -4.46 4.43 -4.09
C LEU A 17 -5.84 4.02 -3.56
N TYR A 18 -6.16 2.72 -3.59
CA TYR A 18 -7.41 2.21 -3.01
C TYR A 18 -7.45 2.40 -1.49
N ILE A 19 -6.34 2.10 -0.80
CA ILE A 19 -6.19 2.33 0.64
C ILE A 19 -6.33 3.83 0.95
N MET A 20 -5.63 4.71 0.22
CA MET A 20 -5.79 6.17 0.34
C MET A 20 -7.26 6.58 0.19
N TYR A 21 -7.95 6.04 -0.82
CA TYR A 21 -9.36 6.37 -1.04
C TYR A 21 -10.22 6.03 0.18
N LEU A 22 -10.07 4.82 0.72
CA LEU A 22 -10.79 4.37 1.89
C LEU A 22 -10.46 5.17 3.16
N GLU A 23 -9.19 5.52 3.36
CA GLU A 23 -8.73 6.20 4.57
C GLU A 23 -9.02 7.71 4.53
N THR A 24 -8.84 8.37 3.38
CA THR A 24 -8.95 9.83 3.24
C THR A 24 -10.33 10.31 2.83
N PHE A 25 -10.96 9.65 1.86
CA PHE A 25 -12.19 10.15 1.25
C PHE A 25 -13.43 9.39 1.71
N ALA A 26 -13.31 8.07 1.89
CA ALA A 26 -14.41 7.19 2.27
C ALA A 26 -14.29 6.65 3.71
N THR A 27 -13.65 7.40 4.62
CA THR A 27 -13.28 6.97 5.99
C THR A 27 -14.42 6.31 6.77
N HIS A 28 -15.65 6.80 6.63
CA HIS A 28 -16.81 6.31 7.38
C HIS A 28 -17.66 5.26 6.64
N SER A 29 -17.17 4.76 5.50
CA SER A 29 -17.93 3.83 4.66
C SER A 29 -17.99 2.40 5.24
N ASP A 30 -19.00 1.63 4.82
CA ASP A 30 -19.06 0.19 5.11
C ASP A 30 -17.86 -0.58 4.59
N MET A 31 -17.26 -0.10 3.50
CA MET A 31 -16.10 -0.72 2.90
C MET A 31 -14.86 -0.51 3.77
N THR A 32 -14.61 0.72 4.24
CA THR A 32 -13.51 1.01 5.16
C THR A 32 -13.65 0.21 6.45
N SER A 33 -14.84 0.17 7.04
CA SER A 33 -15.12 -0.65 8.23
C SER A 33 -14.74 -2.13 8.02
N ARG A 34 -15.12 -2.72 6.88
CA ARG A 34 -14.80 -4.12 6.56
C ARG A 34 -13.32 -4.36 6.28
N VAL A 35 -12.67 -3.48 5.50
CA VAL A 35 -11.27 -3.64 5.08
C VAL A 35 -10.33 -3.50 6.28
N PHE A 36 -10.56 -2.51 7.13
CA PHE A 36 -9.72 -2.24 8.30
C PHE A 36 -10.19 -2.96 9.57
N ASN A 37 -11.30 -3.70 9.50
CA ASN A 37 -11.89 -4.43 10.63
C ASN A 37 -12.14 -3.52 11.85
N MET A 38 -12.73 -2.35 11.60
CA MET A 38 -13.07 -1.32 12.60
C MET A 38 -14.56 -1.01 12.55
N SER A 39 -15.18 -0.72 13.70
CA SER A 39 -16.59 -0.32 13.71
C SER A 39 -16.78 1.08 13.12
N LYS A 40 -17.98 1.38 12.61
CA LYS A 40 -18.28 2.72 12.09
C LYS A 40 -18.23 3.78 13.19
N GLU A 41 -18.64 3.42 14.41
CA GLU A 41 -18.59 4.30 15.57
C GLU A 41 -17.14 4.71 15.89
N GLU A 42 -16.20 3.77 15.82
CA GLU A 42 -14.78 4.06 16.03
C GLU A 42 -14.23 4.94 14.89
N LEU A 43 -14.58 4.64 13.65
CA LEU A 43 -14.19 5.45 12.47
C LEU A 43 -14.81 6.86 12.47
N GLN A 44 -15.87 7.11 13.25
CA GLN A 44 -16.50 8.43 13.39
C GLN A 44 -15.86 9.28 14.50
N ARG A 45 -14.97 8.73 15.32
CA ARG A 45 -14.23 9.53 16.31
C ARG A 45 -13.30 10.50 15.57
N ASP A 46 -13.37 11.78 15.91
CA ASP A 46 -12.59 12.83 15.22
C ASP A 46 -11.08 12.53 15.22
N SER A 47 -10.54 12.03 16.34
CA SER A 47 -9.13 11.65 16.45
C SER A 47 -8.75 10.53 15.47
N VAL A 48 -9.60 9.51 15.35
CA VAL A 48 -9.37 8.37 14.43
C VAL A 48 -9.52 8.82 12.99
N THR A 49 -10.55 9.61 12.71
CA THR A 49 -10.83 10.17 11.38
C THR A 49 -9.65 10.99 10.86
N ASN A 50 -9.13 11.90 11.68
CA ASN A 50 -8.01 12.75 11.27
C ASN A 50 -6.72 11.94 11.06
N LEU A 51 -6.46 10.94 11.91
CA LEU A 51 -5.32 10.03 11.75
C LEU A 51 -5.45 9.18 10.47
N PHE A 52 -6.62 8.59 10.21
CA PHE A 52 -6.89 7.84 8.99
C PHE A 52 -6.71 8.72 7.75
N LYS A 53 -7.29 9.92 7.75
CA LYS A 53 -7.17 10.82 6.60
C LYS A 53 -5.72 11.16 6.27
N ASN A 54 -4.92 11.41 7.30
CA ASN A 54 -3.49 11.66 7.13
C ASN A 54 -2.73 10.41 6.66
N GLN A 55 -3.05 9.23 7.22
CA GLN A 55 -2.49 7.95 6.80
C GLN A 55 -2.75 7.66 5.32
N GLY A 56 -3.96 7.96 4.86
CA GLY A 56 -4.33 7.80 3.46
C GLY A 56 -3.50 8.69 2.54
N ILE A 57 -3.19 9.93 2.93
CA ILE A 57 -2.29 10.78 2.15
C ILE A 57 -0.88 10.18 2.03
N TYR A 58 -0.33 9.61 3.10
CA TYR A 58 0.96 8.90 3.02
C TYR A 58 0.89 7.70 2.08
N ASN A 59 -0.17 6.90 2.13
CA ASN A 59 -0.40 5.81 1.17
C ASN A 59 -0.50 6.33 -0.27
N GLY A 60 -1.18 7.45 -0.49
CA GLY A 60 -1.24 8.13 -1.78
C GLY A 60 0.12 8.55 -2.30
N LEU A 61 0.98 9.11 -1.44
CA LEU A 61 2.34 9.51 -1.80
C LEU A 61 3.21 8.30 -2.18
N ILE A 62 3.09 7.17 -1.47
CA ILE A 62 3.77 5.91 -1.83
C ILE A 62 3.37 5.51 -3.26
N ALA A 63 2.06 5.51 -3.57
CA ALA A 63 1.58 5.18 -4.90
C ALA A 63 2.11 6.15 -5.97
N VAL A 64 2.08 7.46 -5.70
CA VAL A 64 2.57 8.49 -6.62
C VAL A 64 4.05 8.29 -6.94
N PHE A 65 4.90 8.08 -5.93
CA PHE A 65 6.33 7.88 -6.17
C PHE A 65 6.63 6.54 -6.83
N LEU A 66 5.84 5.50 -6.55
CA LEU A 66 5.97 4.21 -7.22
C LEU A 66 5.60 4.32 -8.71
N LEU A 67 4.49 4.98 -9.03
CA LEU A 67 4.09 5.29 -10.40
C LEU A 67 5.13 6.17 -11.10
N TYR A 68 5.65 7.19 -10.42
CA TYR A 68 6.74 8.01 -10.96
C TYR A 68 7.98 7.15 -11.27
N GLY A 69 8.36 6.24 -10.40
CA GLY A 69 9.44 5.28 -10.64
C GLY A 69 9.18 4.38 -11.86
N ILE A 70 7.94 3.92 -12.04
CA ILE A 70 7.52 3.16 -13.22
C ILE A 70 7.64 3.99 -14.51
N PHE A 71 7.04 5.19 -14.55
CA PHE A 71 7.02 6.03 -15.75
C PHE A 71 8.39 6.57 -16.14
N THR A 72 9.27 6.81 -15.17
CA THR A 72 10.66 7.23 -15.39
C THR A 72 11.62 6.05 -15.59
N SER A 73 11.11 4.82 -15.56
CA SER A 73 11.92 3.59 -15.61
C SER A 73 13.01 3.52 -14.52
N SER A 74 12.81 4.19 -13.39
CA SER A 74 13.74 4.21 -12.26
C SER A 74 13.55 2.98 -11.37
N GLN A 75 14.40 1.97 -11.60
CA GLN A 75 14.42 0.76 -10.79
C GLN A 75 14.70 1.03 -9.30
N LEU A 76 15.55 2.02 -9.00
CA LEU A 76 15.87 2.41 -7.62
C LEU A 76 14.62 2.90 -6.88
N LEU A 77 13.84 3.80 -7.49
CA LEU A 77 12.63 4.31 -6.87
C LEU A 77 11.60 3.21 -6.66
N VAL A 78 11.38 2.36 -7.66
CA VAL A 78 10.46 1.22 -7.53
C VAL A 78 10.91 0.31 -6.37
N THR A 79 12.19 -0.01 -6.28
CA THR A 79 12.73 -0.86 -5.22
C THR A 79 12.53 -0.24 -3.83
N VAL A 80 12.86 1.05 -3.67
CA VAL A 80 12.75 1.74 -2.38
C VAL A 80 11.30 1.80 -1.89
N PHE A 81 10.35 2.16 -2.76
CA PHE A 81 8.94 2.24 -2.35
C PHE A 81 8.32 0.86 -2.14
N VAL A 82 8.68 -0.15 -2.92
CA VAL A 82 8.23 -1.53 -2.67
C VAL A 82 8.80 -2.08 -1.36
N LEU A 83 10.07 -1.78 -1.02
CA LEU A 83 10.64 -2.13 0.28
C LEU A 83 9.92 -1.42 1.43
N ASN A 84 9.54 -0.15 1.25
CA ASN A 84 8.74 0.57 2.23
C ASN A 84 7.41 -0.16 2.52
N VAL A 85 6.69 -0.56 1.46
CA VAL A 85 5.45 -1.36 1.58
C VAL A 85 5.72 -2.70 2.25
N PHE A 86 6.78 -3.40 1.88
CA PHE A 86 7.15 -4.70 2.46
C PHE A 86 7.35 -4.61 3.98
N PHE A 87 8.13 -3.64 4.46
CA PHE A 87 8.36 -3.48 5.89
C PHE A 87 7.12 -3.00 6.64
N ALA A 88 6.33 -2.10 6.04
CA ALA A 88 5.04 -1.68 6.60
C ALA A 88 4.07 -2.86 6.73
N ALA A 89 4.02 -3.74 5.72
CA ALA A 89 3.16 -4.91 5.73
C ALA A 89 3.58 -5.94 6.79
N ILE A 90 4.89 -6.14 7.02
CA ILE A 90 5.39 -6.98 8.12
C ILE A 90 4.93 -6.40 9.46
N TYR A 91 5.17 -5.12 9.69
CA TYR A 91 4.79 -4.48 10.96
C TYR A 91 3.28 -4.51 11.18
N GLY A 92 2.50 -4.19 10.15
CA GLY A 92 1.03 -4.23 10.19
C GLY A 92 0.49 -5.65 10.42
N ALA A 93 1.12 -6.68 9.86
CA ALA A 93 0.74 -8.06 10.09
C ALA A 93 0.99 -8.53 11.52
N MET A 94 2.04 -8.01 12.17
CA MET A 94 2.36 -8.30 13.57
C MET A 94 1.48 -7.56 14.56
N THR A 95 1.02 -6.36 14.22
CA THR A 95 0.38 -5.44 15.18
C THR A 95 -1.11 -5.25 14.98
N ALA A 96 -1.59 -5.23 13.74
CA ALA A 96 -2.97 -4.88 13.42
C ALA A 96 -3.77 -6.08 12.89
N ASN A 97 -3.32 -6.68 11.78
CA ASN A 97 -4.06 -7.76 11.14
C ASN A 97 -3.14 -8.65 10.30
N LYS A 98 -3.06 -9.93 10.63
CA LYS A 98 -2.23 -10.91 9.90
C LYS A 98 -2.52 -10.96 8.40
N LYS A 99 -3.73 -10.60 7.94
CA LYS A 99 -4.08 -10.53 6.51
C LYS A 99 -3.31 -9.46 5.74
N ILE A 100 -2.71 -8.47 6.41
CA ILE A 100 -1.92 -7.41 5.77
C ILE A 100 -0.70 -7.99 5.04
N ILE A 101 -0.07 -9.06 5.57
CA ILE A 101 1.06 -9.69 4.88
C ILE A 101 0.67 -10.29 3.54
N LEU A 102 -0.58 -10.73 3.39
CA LEU A 102 -1.07 -11.33 2.14
C LEU A 102 -1.59 -10.26 1.18
N THR A 103 -2.33 -9.28 1.70
CA THR A 103 -2.97 -8.21 0.91
C THR A 103 -1.95 -7.20 0.40
N GLN A 104 -1.20 -6.56 1.31
CA GLN A 104 -0.16 -5.56 0.97
C GLN A 104 1.21 -6.20 0.76
N GLY A 105 1.56 -7.14 1.65
CA GLY A 105 2.88 -7.79 1.60
C GLY A 105 3.03 -8.72 0.39
N GLY A 106 1.96 -9.40 -0.05
CA GLY A 106 2.00 -10.34 -1.16
C GLY A 106 2.46 -9.67 -2.47
N PRO A 107 1.76 -8.63 -2.96
CA PRO A 107 2.18 -7.87 -4.14
C PRO A 107 3.59 -7.29 -4.00
N ALA A 108 3.95 -6.75 -2.83
CA ALA A 108 5.29 -6.21 -2.59
C ALA A 108 6.38 -7.29 -2.67
N ILE A 109 6.19 -8.43 -2.01
CA ILE A 109 7.13 -9.56 -2.03
C ILE A 109 7.32 -10.08 -3.45
N LEU A 110 6.23 -10.28 -4.20
CA LEU A 110 6.31 -10.74 -5.60
C LEU A 110 7.05 -9.72 -6.47
N THR A 111 6.84 -8.42 -6.24
CA THR A 111 7.56 -7.35 -6.95
C THR A 111 9.06 -7.40 -6.64
N LEU A 112 9.45 -7.56 -5.37
CA LEU A 112 10.85 -7.70 -4.96
C LEU A 112 11.51 -8.94 -5.56
N LEU A 113 10.83 -10.08 -5.55
CA LEU A 113 11.34 -11.30 -6.18
C LEU A 113 11.56 -11.11 -7.68
N SER A 114 10.62 -10.47 -8.39
CA SER A 114 10.76 -10.15 -9.80
C SER A 114 11.95 -9.22 -10.09
N LEU A 115 12.18 -8.22 -9.23
CA LEU A 115 13.33 -7.33 -9.33
C LEU A 115 14.65 -8.08 -9.13
N ILE A 116 14.74 -8.98 -8.14
CA ILE A 116 15.94 -9.77 -7.85
C ILE A 116 16.26 -10.74 -8.97
N ILE A 117 15.25 -11.48 -9.48
CA ILE A 117 15.45 -12.43 -10.58
C ILE A 117 15.98 -11.72 -11.83
N SER A 118 15.54 -10.49 -12.09
CA SER A 118 16.02 -9.72 -13.24
C SER A 118 17.49 -9.25 -13.16
N LEU A 119 18.18 -9.50 -12.05
CA LEU A 119 19.61 -9.21 -11.89
C LEU A 119 20.53 -10.36 -12.35
N PHE A 120 19.98 -11.55 -12.60
CA PHE A 120 20.69 -12.75 -13.03
C PHE A 120 20.30 -13.11 -14.47
#